data_AF-A0A316JPM4-F1
#
_entry.id   AF-A0A316JPM4-F1
#
_cell.length_a   1.000
_cell.length_b   1.000
_cell.length_c   1.000
_cell.angle_alpha   90.00
_cell.angle_beta   90.00
_cell.angle_gamma   90.00
#
_symmetry.space_group_name_H-M   'P 1'
#
loop_
_entity.id
_entity.type
_entity.pdbx_description
1 polymer ?
#
loop_
_entity_poly.entity_id
_entity_poly.type
_entity_poly.pdbx_seq_one_letter_code
_entity_poly.pdbx_strand_id
1 'polypeptide(L)' 'MLGFDVTAQTPHGEKRVHLVAINESVALSLAKRAFGDHPLSIRTCTGPTRRQRDSIPIDD' A
#
# COMPACT_ATOMS: atom_id res chain seq x y z
N MET A 1 6.13 3.47 8.79
CA MET A 1 5.91 3.14 7.37
C MET A 1 4.41 3.04 7.14
N LEU A 2 3.91 3.51 6.01
CA LEU A 2 2.49 3.56 5.64
C LEU A 2 2.23 2.58 4.49
N GLY A 3 1.06 1.93 4.52
CA GLY A 3 0.58 1.09 3.42
C GLY A 3 -0.25 1.91 2.44
N PHE A 4 -0.06 1.67 1.15
CA PHE A 4 -0.78 2.32 0.06
C PHE A 4 -1.29 1.27 -0.91
N ASP A 5 -2.60 1.22 -1.10
CA ASP A 5 -3.20 0.44 -2.18
C ASP A 5 -3.25 1.29 -3.44
N VAL A 6 -2.62 0.79 -4.49
CA VAL A 6 -2.53 1.45 -5.80
C VAL A 6 -3.28 0.61 -6.82
N THR A 7 -4.25 1.23 -7.47
CA THR A 7 -4.97 0.64 -8.60
C THR A 7 -4.55 1.35 -9.88
N ALA A 8 -4.00 0.61 -10.83
CA ALA A 8 -3.60 1.07 -12.14
C ALA A 8 -4.59 0.57 -13.21
N GLN A 9 -5.07 1.45 -14.07
CA GLN A 9 -5.83 1.07 -15.25
C GLN A 9 -4.86 0.87 -16.43
N THR A 10 -4.56 -0.39 -16.74
CA THR A 10 -3.70 -0.75 -17.87
C THR A 10 -4.55 -1.13 -19.09
N PRO A 11 -4.02 -1.11 -20.32
CA PRO A 11 -4.76 -1.59 -21.50
C PRO A 11 -5.15 -3.08 -21.42
N HIS A 12 -4.53 -3.84 -20.52
CA HIS A 12 -4.85 -5.25 -20.25
C HIS A 12 -5.88 -5.43 -19.12
N GLY A 13 -6.41 -4.34 -18.58
CA GLY A 13 -7.34 -4.33 -17.46
C GLY A 13 -6.79 -3.67 -16.20
N GLU A 14 -7.57 -3.77 -15.13
CA GLU A 14 -7.22 -3.19 -13.84
C GLU A 14 -6.17 -4.04 -13.11
N LYS A 15 -5.10 -3.39 -12.64
CA LYS A 15 -4.08 -4.01 -11.77
C LYS A 15 -4.07 -3.33 -10.42
N ARG A 16 -4.02 -4.11 -9.35
CA ARG A 16 -3.94 -3.60 -7.97
C ARG A 16 -2.65 -4.08 -7.33
N VAL A 17 -1.93 -3.18 -6.67
CA VAL A 17 -0.72 -3.50 -5.91
C VAL A 17 -0.73 -2.77 -4.57
N HIS A 18 -0.16 -3.43 -3.57
CA HIS A 18 0.05 -2.85 -2.25
C HIS A 18 1.50 -2.40 -2.13
N LEU A 19 1.73 -1.12 -1.83
CA LEU A 19 3.05 -0.53 -1.65
C LEU A 19 3.23 -0.09 -0.20
N VAL A 20 4.38 -0.42 0.37
CA VAL A 20 4.81 0.12 1.67
C VAL A 20 5.79 1.25 1.41
N ALA A 21 5.42 2.46 1.81
CA ALA A 21 6.24 3.65 1.61
C ALA A 21 6.28 4.52 2.85
N ILE A 22 7.25 5.44 2.89
CA ILE A 22 7.40 6.39 4.01
C ILE A 22 6.32 7.47 3.94
N ASN A 23 5.93 7.88 2.73
CA ASN A 23 4.88 8.85 2.46
C ASN A 23 4.20 8.57 1.11
N GLU A 24 3.14 9.33 0.81
CA GLU A 24 2.38 9.21 -0.43
C GLU A 24 3.23 9.51 -1.67
N SER A 25 4.10 10.52 -1.61
CA SER A 25 4.96 10.91 -2.74
C SER A 25 5.90 9.78 -3.17
N VAL A 26 6.45 9.03 -2.21
CA VAL A 26 7.28 7.85 -2.48
C VAL A 26 6.42 6.72 -3.05
N ALA A 27 5.22 6.47 -2.50
CA ALA A 27 4.29 5.48 -3.05
C ALA A 27 3.91 5.80 -4.51
N LEU A 28 3.61 7.06 -4.82
CA LEU A 28 3.31 7.52 -6.16
C LEU A 28 4.51 7.37 -7.11
N SER A 29 5.72 7.68 -6.64
CA SER A 29 6.93 7.51 -7.45
C SER A 29 7.20 6.04 -7.78
N LEU A 30 6.96 5.14 -6.82
CA LEU A 30 7.04 3.69 -7.02
C LEU A 30 5.96 3.19 -7.99
N ALA A 31 4.72 3.66 -7.82
CA ALA A 31 3.61 3.33 -8.71
C ALA A 31 3.88 3.78 -10.15
N LYS A 32 4.38 5.00 -10.36
CA LYS A 32 4.76 5.51 -11.68
C LYS A 32 5.92 4.73 -12.30
N ARG A 33 6.89 4.25 -11.51
CA ARG A 33 7.93 3.35 -12.04
C ARG A 33 7.37 1.99 -12.48
N ALA A 34 6.37 1.48 -11.78
CA ALA A 34 5.79 0.16 -12.06
C ALA A 34 4.79 0.18 -13.23
N PHE A 35 3.98 1.24 -13.33
CA PHE A 35 2.88 1.35 -14.30
C PHE A 35 3.06 2.49 -15.31
N GLY A 36 4.16 3.23 -15.27
CA GLY A 36 4.39 4.36 -16.16
C GLY A 36 3.37 5.49 -15.96
N ASP A 37 2.90 6.04 -17.08
CA ASP A 37 1.94 7.16 -17.15
C ASP A 37 0.47 6.69 -17.19
N HIS A 38 0.20 5.44 -16.80
CA HIS A 38 -1.18 4.95 -16.72
C HIS A 38 -1.98 5.69 -15.64
N PRO A 39 -3.32 5.78 -15.79
CA PRO A 39 -4.17 6.31 -14.74
C PRO A 39 -4.01 5.49 -13.46
N LEU A 40 -3.58 6.15 -12.38
CA LEU A 40 -3.35 5.54 -11.07
C LEU A 40 -4.31 6.14 -10.05
N SER A 41 -4.91 5.27 -9.23
CA SER A 41 -5.65 5.65 -8.04
C SER A 41 -4.90 5.14 -6.82
N ILE A 42 -4.49 6.05 -5.94
CA ILE A 42 -3.82 5.73 -4.68
C ILE A 42 -4.82 5.90 -3.54
N ARG A 43 -4.91 4.88 -2.69
CA ARG A 43 -5.60 4.97 -1.41
C ARG A 43 -4.62 4.66 -0.30
N THR A 44 -4.45 5.60 0.61
CA THR A 44 -3.70 5.36 1.82
C THR A 44 -4.48 4.38 2.69
N CYS A 45 -3.89 3.22 2.93
CA CYS A 45 -4.42 2.27 3.89
C CYS A 45 -3.72 2.56 5.21
N THR A 46 -4.32 3.48 5.98
CA THR A 46 -4.10 3.55 7.42
C THR A 46 -4.80 2.37 8.09
N GLY A 47 -4.46 1.16 7.69
CA GLY A 47 -4.70 -0.01 8.53
C GLY A 47 -3.84 0.16 9.79
N PRO A 48 -4.31 -0.31 10.96
CA PRO A 48 -3.56 -0.14 12.19
C PRO A 48 -2.15 -0.66 11.93
N THR A 49 -1.15 0.20 12.16
CA THR A 49 0.22 -0.27 12.30
C THR A 49 0.09 -1.44 13.26
N ARG A 50 0.30 -2.67 12.78
CA ARG A 50 0.26 -3.86 13.61
C ARG A 50 1.40 -3.70 14.60
N ARG A 51 1.13 -2.95 15.68
CA ARG A 51 1.86 -3.02 16.94
C ARG A 51 1.59 -4.44 17.38
N GLN A 52 2.49 -5.29 16.95
CA GLN A 52 2.73 -6.59 17.50
C GLN A 52 3.09 -6.37 18.97
N ARG A 53 2.08 -6.35 19.85
CA ARG A 53 2.16 -6.68 21.28
C ARG A 53 0.78 -6.59 21.90
N ASP A 54 0.62 -7.36 22.97
CA ASP A 54 -0.56 -7.59 23.79
C ASP A 54 -1.51 -8.66 23.23
N SER A 55 -1.64 -9.85 23.80
CA SER A 55 -1.06 -10.43 25.02
C SER A 55 -1.07 -11.95 24.87
N ILE A 56 0.01 -12.62 25.29
CA ILE A 56 0.01 -14.07 25.49
C ILE A 56 -0.82 -14.30 26.77
N PRO A 57 -1.93 -15.06 26.78
CA PRO A 57 -2.46 -15.51 28.05
C PRO A 57 -1.50 -16.55 28.62
N ILE A 58 -0.80 -16.20 29.70
CA ILE A 58 -0.21 -17.18 30.61
C ILE A 58 -1.36 -17.51 31.58
N ASP A 59 -1.94 -18.70 31.42
CA ASP A 59 -2.81 -19.31 32.43
C ASP A 59 -2.00 -20.41 33.11
N ASP A 60 -2.01 -20.40 34.45
CA ASP A 60 -1.25 -21.23 35.40
C ASP A 60 -1.71 -22.69 35.43
#